data_AF-M1BVL1-F1
#
_entry.id   AF-M1BVL1-F1
#
_cell.length_a   1.000
_cell.length_b   1.000
_cell.length_c   1.000
_cell.angle_alpha   90.00
_cell.angle_beta   90.00
_cell.angle_gamma   90.00
#
_symmetry.space_group_name_H-M   'P 1'
#
loop_
_entity.id
_entity.type
_entity.pdbx_description
1 polymer ?
#
loop_
_entity_poly.entity_id
_entity_poly.type
_entity_poly.pdbx_seq_one_letter_code
_entity_poly.pdbx_strand_id
1 'polypeptide(L)'
;MGKDIEVGTEYAPKDYQDPPPAPLIDPEELGKWSFYRAIIAEFIATLLFLYITVLTVIGYKSQNSTDQCGGVGILGIAWAFGGMIFVLVYCTAGISGGHINPAVTFGLFLARKVSLVRAIMYIVAQCLGAICGCGLVKCFQKAYYVKYGGGANMLNDGYSTGTGLGAEIIGTFVLVYTVFAATDPKRNARDSHVPVSIILSCKV
;
A
#
# COMPACT_ATOMS: atom_id res chain seq x y z
N MET A 1 -24.13 -49.94 -36.87
CA MET A 1 -24.41 -49.73 -35.43
C MET A 1 -23.20 -49.02 -34.84
N GLY A 2 -23.16 -47.70 -34.99
CA GLY A 2 -22.09 -46.87 -34.44
C GLY A 2 -22.24 -46.79 -32.93
N LYS A 3 -21.15 -46.96 -32.20
CA LYS A 3 -21.11 -46.70 -30.76
C LYS A 3 -20.93 -45.20 -30.58
N ASP A 4 -21.92 -44.54 -30.02
CA ASP A 4 -21.81 -43.17 -29.55
C ASP A 4 -20.85 -43.15 -28.35
N ILE A 5 -19.73 -42.46 -28.52
CA ILE A 5 -18.79 -42.14 -27.45
C ILE A 5 -19.30 -40.82 -26.84
N GLU A 6 -20.02 -40.92 -25.72
CA GLU A 6 -20.28 -39.74 -24.88
C GLU A 6 -18.95 -39.29 -24.28
N VAL A 7 -18.39 -38.21 -24.82
CA VAL A 7 -17.28 -37.48 -24.21
C VAL A 7 -17.85 -36.70 -23.04
N GLY A 8 -17.93 -37.36 -21.88
CA GLY A 8 -18.10 -36.69 -20.60
C GLY A 8 -16.93 -35.73 -20.40
N THR A 9 -17.20 -34.43 -20.49
CA THR A 9 -16.25 -33.40 -20.05
C THR A 9 -16.22 -33.43 -18.54
N GLU A 10 -15.36 -34.29 -18.00
CA GLU A 10 -15.00 -34.30 -16.59
C GLU A 10 -14.25 -32.98 -16.33
N TYR A 11 -15.00 -31.94 -15.90
CA TYR A 11 -14.40 -30.70 -15.42
C TYR A 11 -13.53 -31.06 -14.22
N ALA A 12 -12.21 -31.00 -14.41
CA ALA A 12 -11.25 -31.09 -13.32
C ALA A 12 -11.71 -30.16 -12.18
N PRO A 13 -11.79 -30.64 -10.93
CA PRO A 13 -12.19 -29.79 -9.82
C PRO A 13 -11.24 -28.58 -9.78
N LYS A 14 -11.80 -27.37 -9.71
CA LYS A 14 -10.99 -26.16 -9.54
C LYS A 14 -10.14 -26.35 -8.28
N ASP A 15 -8.81 -26.38 -8.44
CA ASP A 15 -7.85 -26.50 -7.32
C ASP A 15 -7.95 -25.35 -6.29
N TYR A 16 -8.72 -24.30 -6.62
CA TYR A 16 -8.93 -23.13 -5.78
C TYR A 16 -10.42 -22.83 -5.58
N GLN A 17 -10.84 -22.78 -4.32
CA GLN A 17 -12.12 -22.23 -3.90
C GLN A 17 -11.90 -20.81 -3.38
N ASP A 18 -12.64 -19.85 -3.92
CA ASP A 18 -12.61 -18.47 -3.43
C ASP A 18 -13.11 -18.43 -1.98
N PRO A 19 -12.39 -17.77 -1.05
CA PRO A 19 -12.88 -17.59 0.31
C PRO A 19 -14.19 -16.80 0.28
N PRO A 20 -15.11 -17.05 1.23
CA PRO A 20 -16.37 -16.32 1.29
C PRO A 20 -16.10 -14.81 1.42
N PRO A 21 -16.91 -13.95 0.81
CA PRO A 21 -16.77 -12.50 0.94
C PRO A 21 -16.77 -12.09 2.41
N ALA A 22 -15.90 -11.14 2.78
CA ALA A 22 -15.86 -10.65 4.15
C ALA A 22 -17.22 -10.06 4.55
N PRO A 23 -17.74 -10.40 5.75
CA PRO A 23 -18.92 -9.73 6.29
C PRO A 23 -18.68 -8.23 6.38
N LEU A 24 -19.71 -7.44 6.10
CA LEU A 24 -19.61 -5.97 6.15
C LEU A 24 -19.22 -5.48 7.53
N ILE A 25 -19.83 -6.07 8.55
CA ILE A 25 -19.63 -5.74 9.95
C ILE A 25 -19.31 -7.06 10.64
N ASP A 26 -18.10 -7.16 11.20
CA ASP A 26 -17.67 -8.28 12.02
C ASP A 26 -17.25 -7.75 13.40
N PRO A 27 -18.19 -7.62 14.35
CA PRO A 27 -17.90 -7.09 15.67
C PRO A 27 -17.02 -8.05 16.49
N GLU A 28 -16.93 -9.33 16.12
CA GLU A 28 -16.09 -10.30 16.80
C GLU A 28 -14.59 -10.01 16.58
N GLU A 29 -14.21 -9.30 15.51
CA GLU A 29 -12.82 -8.87 15.28
C GLU A 29 -12.31 -7.96 16.40
N LEU A 30 -13.18 -7.16 17.04
CA LEU A 30 -12.79 -6.24 18.11
C LEU A 30 -12.32 -6.97 19.37
N GLY A 31 -12.71 -8.24 19.56
CA GLY A 31 -12.24 -9.08 20.66
C GLY A 31 -10.89 -9.75 20.41
N LYS A 32 -10.39 -9.73 19.16
CA LYS A 32 -9.19 -10.48 18.77
C LYS A 32 -7.92 -9.65 19.01
N TRP A 33 -6.95 -10.20 19.72
CA TRP A 33 -5.66 -9.54 19.93
C TRP A 33 -4.88 -9.29 18.62
N SER A 34 -5.06 -10.18 17.63
CA SER A 34 -4.47 -10.02 16.29
C SER A 34 -4.96 -8.76 15.58
N PHE A 35 -6.20 -8.31 15.85
CA PHE A 35 -6.75 -7.08 15.27
C PHE A 35 -5.99 -5.84 15.74
N TYR A 36 -5.77 -5.71 17.05
CA TYR A 36 -5.01 -4.57 17.60
C TYR A 36 -3.55 -4.59 17.16
N ARG A 37 -2.93 -5.78 17.08
CA ARG A 37 -1.57 -5.93 16.52
C ARG A 37 -1.49 -5.46 15.07
N ALA A 38 -2.51 -5.76 14.27
CA ALA A 38 -2.59 -5.30 12.88
C ALA A 38 -2.75 -3.78 12.78
N ILE A 39 -3.59 -3.17 13.62
CA ILE A 39 -3.73 -1.70 13.68
C ILE A 39 -2.40 -1.03 14.04
N ILE A 40 -1.69 -1.56 15.05
CA ILE A 40 -0.38 -1.04 15.45
C ILE A 40 0.64 -1.19 14.31
N ALA A 41 0.61 -2.32 13.59
CA ALA A 41 1.49 -2.53 12.44
C ALA A 41 1.26 -1.49 11.33
N GLU A 42 0.01 -1.19 10.98
CA GLU A 42 -0.34 -0.14 10.02
C GLU A 42 0.13 1.25 10.50
N PHE A 43 -0.10 1.58 11.77
CA PHE A 43 0.38 2.84 12.36
C PHE A 43 1.90 2.99 12.27
N ILE A 44 2.66 1.99 12.72
CA ILE A 44 4.13 2.02 12.74
C ILE A 44 4.68 2.02 11.32
N ALA A 45 4.11 1.23 10.41
CA ALA A 45 4.56 1.20 9.02
C ALA A 45 4.34 2.55 8.35
N THR A 46 3.17 3.18 8.49
CA THR A 46 2.91 4.50 7.90
C THR A 46 3.76 5.59 8.56
N LEU A 47 4.03 5.49 9.87
CA LEU A 47 4.98 6.39 10.55
C LEU A 47 6.38 6.31 9.93
N LEU A 48 6.94 5.11 9.79
CA LEU A 48 8.26 4.91 9.20
C LEU A 48 8.29 5.33 7.73
N PHE A 49 7.23 5.02 6.97
CA PHE A 49 7.08 5.43 5.59
C PHE A 49 7.21 6.94 5.43
N LEU A 50 6.40 7.73 6.15
CA LEU A 50 6.42 9.18 6.04
C LEU A 50 7.69 9.78 6.64
N TYR A 51 8.22 9.23 7.73
CA TYR A 51 9.48 9.70 8.31
C TYR A 51 10.64 9.62 7.30
N ILE A 52 10.86 8.45 6.68
CA ILE A 52 11.98 8.24 5.76
C ILE A 52 11.79 9.04 4.46
N THR A 53 10.59 9.01 3.88
CA THR A 53 10.33 9.66 2.59
C THR A 53 10.38 11.18 2.70
N VAL A 54 9.76 11.78 3.71
CA VAL A 54 9.76 13.24 3.91
C VAL A 54 11.16 13.74 4.28
N LEU A 55 11.90 13.00 5.11
CA LEU A 55 13.29 13.34 5.41
C LEU A 55 14.18 13.29 4.15
N THR A 56 13.97 12.30 3.27
CA THR A 56 14.69 12.21 1.99
C THR A 56 14.38 13.40 1.08
N VAL A 57 13.10 13.80 0.99
CA VAL A 57 12.69 14.98 0.20
C VAL A 57 13.34 16.26 0.72
N ILE A 58 13.32 16.47 2.04
CA ILE A 58 13.92 17.65 2.67
C ILE A 58 15.44 17.63 2.52
N GLY A 59 16.08 16.48 2.73
CA GLY A 59 17.52 16.29 2.54
C GLY A 59 17.95 16.63 1.12
N TYR A 60 17.23 16.09 0.11
CA TYR A 60 17.47 16.41 -1.30
C TYR A 60 17.34 17.91 -1.58
N LYS A 61 16.22 18.53 -1.17
CA LYS A 61 16.02 19.98 -1.40
C LYS A 61 17.09 20.84 -0.72
N SER A 62 17.54 20.42 0.46
CA SER A 62 18.64 21.08 1.18
C SER A 62 19.96 20.97 0.42
N GLN A 63 20.35 19.78 -0.03
CA GLN A 63 21.61 19.57 -0.77
C GLN A 63 21.60 20.22 -2.15
N ASN A 64 20.48 20.14 -2.86
CA ASN A 64 20.30 20.74 -4.18
C ASN A 64 20.40 22.28 -4.15
N SER A 65 20.20 22.89 -2.97
CA SER A 65 20.38 24.33 -2.78
C SER A 65 21.85 24.76 -2.80
N THR A 66 22.77 23.84 -2.49
CA THR A 66 24.22 24.11 -2.39
C THR A 66 25.00 23.52 -3.56
N ASP A 67 24.57 22.36 -4.07
CA ASP A 67 25.13 21.68 -5.22
C ASP A 67 23.99 21.03 -6.01
N GLN A 68 23.73 21.52 -7.21
CA GLN A 68 22.61 21.09 -8.06
C GLN A 68 22.68 19.61 -8.48
N CYS A 69 23.84 18.96 -8.35
CA CYS A 69 24.03 17.56 -8.72
C CYS A 69 24.51 16.66 -7.56
N GLY A 70 24.76 17.21 -6.37
CA GLY A 70 25.35 16.47 -5.25
C GLY A 70 24.36 15.64 -4.40
N GLY A 71 23.05 15.76 -4.66
CA GLY A 71 22.00 15.07 -3.91
C GLY A 71 21.60 13.72 -4.52
N VAL A 72 20.65 13.04 -3.87
CA VAL A 72 20.08 11.76 -4.34
C VAL A 72 19.24 11.90 -5.64
N GLY A 73 18.97 13.13 -6.08
CA GLY A 73 18.12 13.43 -7.23
C GLY A 73 16.63 13.12 -6.99
N ILE A 74 15.79 13.53 -7.93
CA ILE A 74 14.36 13.16 -7.95
C ILE A 74 14.20 11.64 -8.07
N LEU A 75 15.14 10.97 -8.76
CA LEU A 75 15.19 9.51 -8.86
C LEU A 75 15.35 8.85 -7.48
N GLY A 76 16.23 9.38 -6.61
CA GLY A 76 16.40 8.88 -5.25
C GLY A 76 15.16 9.09 -4.38
N ILE A 77 14.42 10.18 -4.58
CA ILE A 77 13.12 10.39 -3.93
C ILE A 77 12.13 9.30 -4.38
N ALA A 78 12.01 9.06 -5.69
CA ALA A 78 11.12 8.02 -6.21
C ALA A 78 11.47 6.62 -5.64
N TRP A 79 12.75 6.30 -5.53
CA TRP A 79 13.23 5.07 -4.88
C TRP A 79 12.91 5.01 -3.39
N ALA A 80 12.99 6.13 -2.65
CA ALA A 80 12.61 6.15 -1.25
C ALA A 80 11.13 5.82 -1.06
N PHE A 81 10.24 6.36 -1.89
CA PHE A 81 8.81 6.06 -1.83
C PHE A 81 8.53 4.60 -2.21
N GLY A 82 8.99 4.14 -3.38
CA GLY A 82 8.72 2.77 -3.84
C GLY A 82 9.41 1.71 -2.99
N GLY A 83 10.67 1.94 -2.61
CA GLY A 83 11.48 1.04 -1.79
C GLY A 83 10.92 0.89 -0.37
N MET A 84 10.48 1.98 0.26
CA MET A 84 9.86 1.89 1.58
C MET A 84 8.53 1.13 1.54
N ILE A 85 7.69 1.35 0.53
CA ILE A 85 6.46 0.56 0.37
C ILE A 85 6.81 -0.92 0.20
N PHE A 86 7.77 -1.27 -0.66
CA PHE A 86 8.21 -2.66 -0.83
C PHE A 86 8.64 -3.31 0.50
N VAL A 87 9.52 -2.66 1.26
CA VAL A 87 10.01 -3.18 2.55
C VAL A 87 8.88 -3.29 3.57
N LEU A 88 8.06 -2.25 3.72
CA LEU A 88 7.03 -2.23 4.75
C LEU A 88 5.89 -3.19 4.44
N VAL A 89 5.46 -3.31 3.18
CA VAL A 89 4.50 -4.34 2.76
C VAL A 89 5.08 -5.72 3.05
N TYR A 90 6.35 -5.97 2.72
CA TYR A 90 7.01 -7.24 3.04
C TYR A 90 6.98 -7.56 4.54
N CYS A 91 7.28 -6.57 5.39
CA CYS A 91 7.29 -6.75 6.85
C CYS A 91 5.88 -6.91 7.47
N THR A 92 4.86 -6.28 6.88
CA THR A 92 3.52 -6.19 7.51
C THR A 92 2.44 -7.03 6.83
N ALA A 93 2.69 -7.59 5.66
CA ALA A 93 1.72 -8.41 4.93
C ALA A 93 1.19 -9.58 5.78
N GLY A 94 2.07 -10.30 6.49
CA GLY A 94 1.68 -11.41 7.37
C GLY A 94 1.03 -11.00 8.70
N ILE A 95 0.91 -9.69 8.99
CA ILE A 95 0.34 -9.18 10.25
C ILE A 95 -0.96 -8.42 9.99
N SER A 96 -0.93 -7.40 9.13
CA SER A 96 -2.06 -6.53 8.83
C SER A 96 -2.64 -6.71 7.43
N GLY A 97 -1.93 -7.38 6.53
CA GLY A 97 -2.18 -7.34 5.09
C GLY A 97 -1.34 -6.29 4.35
N GLY A 98 -0.59 -5.44 5.08
CA GLY A 98 0.35 -4.48 4.51
C GLY A 98 -0.29 -3.43 3.62
N HIS A 99 -1.32 -2.74 4.11
CA HIS A 99 -2.04 -1.75 3.30
C HIS A 99 -1.28 -0.44 3.22
N ILE A 100 -0.88 0.13 4.37
CA ILE A 100 -0.07 1.35 4.58
C ILE A 100 -0.67 2.62 3.95
N ASN A 101 -1.78 2.49 3.23
CA ASN A 101 -2.42 3.49 2.40
C ASN A 101 -3.95 3.40 2.52
N PRO A 102 -4.64 4.52 2.82
CA PRO A 102 -6.10 4.58 2.89
C PRO A 102 -6.81 4.15 1.61
N ALA A 103 -6.29 4.52 0.43
CA ALA A 103 -6.89 4.16 -0.86
C ALA A 103 -6.80 2.65 -1.14
N VAL A 104 -5.70 2.01 -0.73
CA VAL A 104 -5.54 0.55 -0.83
C VAL A 104 -6.54 -0.15 0.10
N THR A 105 -6.62 0.31 1.34
CA THR A 105 -7.58 -0.21 2.34
C THR A 105 -9.02 -0.08 1.84
N PHE A 106 -9.36 1.08 1.26
CA PHE A 106 -10.68 1.34 0.71
C PHE A 106 -10.98 0.49 -0.51
N GLY A 107 -10.02 0.31 -1.42
CA GLY A 107 -10.17 -0.59 -2.56
C GLY A 107 -10.48 -2.02 -2.14
N LEU A 108 -9.70 -2.57 -1.19
CA LEU A 108 -9.90 -3.92 -0.64
C LEU A 108 -11.23 -4.05 0.11
N PHE A 109 -11.68 -3.00 0.79
CA PHE A 109 -13.01 -2.95 1.39
C PHE A 109 -14.12 -3.04 0.34
N LEU A 110 -14.05 -2.26 -0.75
CA LEU A 110 -15.03 -2.32 -1.85
C LEU A 110 -15.07 -3.70 -2.52
N ALA A 111 -13.93 -4.38 -2.60
CA ALA A 111 -13.83 -5.75 -3.10
C ALA A 111 -14.25 -6.84 -2.08
N ARG A 112 -14.81 -6.46 -0.92
CA ARG A 112 -15.21 -7.39 0.15
C ARG A 112 -14.08 -8.29 0.65
N LYS A 113 -12.84 -7.80 0.63
CA LYS A 113 -11.66 -8.47 1.19
C LYS A 113 -11.38 -8.04 2.64
N VAL A 114 -12.00 -6.95 3.09
CA VAL A 114 -11.77 -6.31 4.41
C VAL A 114 -13.12 -5.87 4.98
N SER A 115 -13.34 -6.03 6.29
CA SER A 115 -14.55 -5.57 6.99
C SER A 115 -14.58 -4.03 7.12
N LEU A 116 -15.77 -3.43 7.26
CA LEU A 116 -15.90 -1.98 7.42
C LEU A 116 -15.16 -1.46 8.67
N VAL A 117 -15.28 -2.18 9.78
CA VAL A 117 -14.65 -1.82 11.07
C VAL A 117 -13.12 -1.82 10.91
N ARG A 118 -12.55 -2.86 10.30
CA ARG A 118 -11.12 -2.94 10.02
C ARG A 118 -10.66 -1.82 9.08
N ALA A 119 -11.41 -1.54 8.02
CA ALA A 119 -11.07 -0.48 7.06
C ALA A 119 -10.99 0.89 7.74
N ILE A 120 -11.99 1.25 8.56
CA ILE A 120 -12.00 2.53 9.29
C ILE A 120 -10.83 2.60 10.26
N MET A 121 -10.58 1.55 11.05
CA MET A 121 -9.50 1.54 12.03
C MET A 121 -8.11 1.64 11.38
N TYR A 122 -7.93 0.99 10.22
CA TYR A 122 -6.69 1.10 9.45
C TYR A 122 -6.49 2.51 8.89
N ILE A 123 -7.53 3.14 8.33
CA ILE A 123 -7.43 4.52 7.82
C ILE A 123 -7.05 5.49 8.95
N VAL A 124 -7.66 5.35 10.12
CA VAL A 124 -7.30 6.15 11.29
C VAL A 124 -5.84 5.92 11.70
N ALA A 125 -5.42 4.66 11.79
CA ALA A 125 -4.03 4.30 12.14
C ALA A 125 -3.01 4.84 11.14
N GLN A 126 -3.29 4.72 9.84
CA GLN A 126 -2.45 5.23 8.75
C GLN A 126 -2.34 6.76 8.81
N CYS A 127 -3.46 7.47 8.98
CA CYS A 127 -3.46 8.93 9.11
C CYS A 127 -2.68 9.40 10.34
N LEU A 128 -2.87 8.76 11.50
CA LEU A 128 -2.12 9.08 12.71
C LEU A 128 -0.63 8.77 12.56
N GLY A 129 -0.29 7.63 11.96
CA GLY A 129 1.10 7.25 11.67
C GLY A 129 1.77 8.28 10.77
N ALA A 130 1.10 8.70 9.69
CA ALA A 130 1.59 9.72 8.77
C ALA A 130 1.86 11.07 9.48
N ILE A 131 0.93 11.51 10.34
CA ILE A 131 1.10 12.73 11.15
C ILE A 131 2.32 12.60 12.07
N CYS A 132 2.47 11.49 12.77
CA CYS A 132 3.61 11.24 13.66
C CYS A 132 4.94 11.19 12.88
N GLY A 133 4.98 10.53 11.73
CA GLY A 133 6.17 10.44 10.88
C GLY A 133 6.65 11.81 10.40
N CYS A 134 5.75 12.61 9.82
CA CYS A 134 6.04 13.99 9.42
C CYS A 134 6.41 14.88 10.63
N GLY A 135 5.72 14.68 11.76
CA GLY A 135 5.99 15.38 13.02
C GLY A 135 7.41 15.14 13.52
N LEU A 136 7.92 13.91 13.48
CA LEU A 136 9.29 13.57 13.85
C LEU A 136 10.32 14.29 12.98
N VAL A 137 10.10 14.33 11.66
CA VAL A 137 11.00 15.07 10.74
C VAL A 137 11.01 16.56 11.08
N LYS A 138 9.84 17.15 11.34
CA LYS A 138 9.72 18.56 11.76
C LYS A 138 10.40 18.82 13.11
N CYS A 139 10.34 17.87 14.06
CA CYS A 139 11.02 17.99 15.34
C CYS A 139 12.55 18.00 15.19
N PHE A 140 13.11 17.16 14.33
CA PHE A 140 14.57 17.09 14.15
C PHE A 140 15.13 18.20 13.25
N GLN A 141 14.41 18.64 12.22
CA GLN A 141 14.91 19.61 11.24
C GLN A 141 13.92 20.74 10.98
N LYS A 142 13.37 21.36 12.03
CA LYS A 142 12.30 22.37 11.93
C LYS A 142 12.55 23.48 10.90
N ALA A 143 13.75 24.06 10.89
CA ALA A 143 14.09 25.16 9.98
C ALA A 143 14.04 24.72 8.51
N TYR A 144 14.67 23.58 8.19
CA TYR A 144 14.68 23.01 6.84
C TYR A 144 13.31 22.48 6.43
N TYR A 145 12.57 21.86 7.35
CA TYR A 145 11.21 21.38 7.12
C TYR A 145 10.29 22.51 6.66
N VAL A 146 10.28 23.64 7.38
CA VAL A 146 9.45 24.80 7.03
C VAL A 146 9.92 25.43 5.72
N LYS A 147 11.23 25.60 5.54
CA LYS A 147 11.81 26.24 4.34
C LYS A 147 11.50 25.46 3.05
N TYR A 148 11.51 24.13 3.10
CA TYR A 148 11.42 23.27 1.92
C TYR A 148 10.01 22.66 1.67
N GLY A 149 8.99 23.20 2.34
CA GLY A 149 7.59 22.83 2.12
C GLY A 149 7.14 21.55 2.83
N GLY A 150 7.92 21.03 3.77
CA GLY A 150 7.53 19.94 4.68
C GLY A 150 7.23 18.59 4.02
N GLY A 151 7.59 18.40 2.75
CA GLY A 151 7.24 17.21 1.97
C GLY A 151 5.75 17.12 1.60
N ALA A 152 5.02 18.24 1.65
CA ALA A 152 3.60 18.26 1.30
C ALA A 152 3.38 18.14 -0.21
N ASN A 153 2.35 17.39 -0.60
CA ASN A 153 1.89 17.31 -1.98
C ASN A 153 1.18 18.62 -2.34
N MET A 154 1.62 19.26 -3.43
CA MET A 154 1.04 20.50 -3.94
C MET A 154 0.97 20.44 -5.46
N LEU A 155 -0.01 21.14 -6.04
CA LEU A 155 -0.07 21.31 -7.48
C LEU A 155 1.10 22.20 -7.92
N ASN A 156 1.87 21.75 -8.90
CA ASN A 156 2.97 22.54 -9.44
C ASN A 156 2.45 23.69 -10.31
N ASP A 157 3.18 24.80 -10.34
CA ASP A 157 2.80 25.97 -11.13
C ASP A 157 2.66 25.61 -12.61
N GLY A 158 1.62 26.16 -13.26
CA GLY A 158 1.32 25.89 -14.66
C GLY A 158 0.41 24.69 -14.92
N TYR A 159 0.02 23.92 -13.88
CA TYR A 159 -0.97 22.85 -14.00
C TYR A 159 -2.33 23.28 -13.46
N SER A 160 -3.41 22.80 -14.08
CA SER A 160 -4.78 23.01 -13.58
C SER A 160 -5.13 21.99 -12.50
N THR A 161 -6.07 22.33 -11.63
CA THR A 161 -6.61 21.39 -10.62
C THR A 161 -7.16 20.11 -11.26
N GLY A 162 -7.78 20.22 -12.45
CA GLY A 162 -8.28 19.06 -13.19
C GLY A 162 -7.15 18.13 -13.65
N THR A 163 -6.01 18.69 -14.08
CA THR A 163 -4.83 17.91 -14.46
C THR A 163 -4.23 17.18 -13.26
N GLY A 164 -4.09 17.88 -12.12
CA GLY A 164 -3.60 17.26 -10.88
C GLY A 164 -4.50 16.13 -10.40
N LEU A 165 -5.81 16.36 -10.38
CA LEU A 165 -6.79 15.33 -10.01
C LEU A 165 -6.73 14.12 -10.94
N GLY A 166 -6.65 14.33 -12.26
CA GLY A 166 -6.53 13.25 -13.24
C GLY A 166 -5.27 12.41 -13.03
N ALA A 167 -4.14 13.05 -12.73
CA ALA A 167 -2.89 12.36 -12.45
C ALA A 167 -2.99 11.49 -11.18
N GLU A 168 -3.56 12.00 -10.09
CA GLU A 168 -3.75 11.26 -8.83
C GLU A 168 -4.70 10.07 -8.99
N ILE A 169 -5.78 10.22 -9.78
CA ILE A 169 -6.72 9.13 -10.08
C ILE A 169 -6.00 8.00 -10.83
N ILE A 170 -5.26 8.32 -11.89
CA ILE A 170 -4.56 7.31 -12.70
C ILE A 170 -3.45 6.65 -11.87
N GLY A 171 -2.67 7.42 -11.13
CA GLY A 171 -1.60 6.90 -10.26
C GLY A 171 -2.14 5.95 -9.20
N THR A 172 -3.22 6.34 -8.52
CA THR A 172 -3.88 5.50 -7.51
C THR A 172 -4.50 4.25 -8.14
N PHE A 173 -5.09 4.36 -9.33
CA PHE A 173 -5.61 3.21 -10.07
C PHE A 173 -4.51 2.17 -10.33
N VAL A 174 -3.35 2.59 -10.84
CA VAL A 174 -2.21 1.67 -11.08
C VAL A 174 -1.76 0.98 -9.79
N LEU A 175 -1.65 1.74 -8.69
CA LEU A 175 -1.29 1.21 -7.38
C LEU A 175 -2.29 0.14 -6.92
N VAL A 176 -3.58 0.48 -6.87
CA VAL A 176 -4.63 -0.42 -6.36
C VAL A 176 -4.83 -1.61 -7.29
N TYR A 177 -4.76 -1.42 -8.60
CA TYR A 177 -4.78 -2.52 -9.58
C TYR A 177 -3.63 -3.51 -9.32
N THR A 178 -2.43 -2.99 -9.06
CA THR A 178 -1.25 -3.82 -8.75
C THR A 178 -1.44 -4.59 -7.45
N VAL A 179 -2.04 -3.99 -6.41
CA VAL A 179 -2.38 -4.70 -5.17
C VAL A 179 -3.35 -5.85 -5.47
N PHE A 180 -4.44 -5.60 -6.21
CA PHE A 180 -5.36 -6.67 -6.58
C PHE A 180 -4.68 -7.79 -7.37
N ALA A 181 -3.87 -7.44 -8.36
CA ALA A 181 -3.14 -8.40 -9.19
C ALA A 181 -2.07 -9.19 -8.42
N ALA A 182 -1.50 -8.61 -7.37
CA ALA A 182 -0.57 -9.26 -6.46
C ALA A 182 -1.29 -10.19 -5.46
N THR A 183 -2.54 -9.85 -5.11
CA THR A 183 -3.36 -10.62 -4.18
C THR A 183 -4.21 -11.70 -4.85
N ASP A 184 -4.17 -11.82 -6.18
CA ASP A 184 -4.98 -12.78 -6.93
C ASP A 184 -4.50 -14.22 -6.69
N PRO A 185 -5.28 -15.04 -5.97
CA PRO A 185 -4.90 -16.40 -5.62
C PRO A 185 -5.00 -17.37 -6.82
N LYS A 186 -5.64 -16.97 -7.92
CA LYS A 186 -5.76 -17.77 -9.15
C LYS A 186 -4.54 -17.64 -10.06
N ARG A 187 -3.62 -16.71 -9.74
CA ARG A 187 -2.34 -16.61 -10.43
C ARG A 187 -1.40 -17.71 -9.96
N ASN A 188 -1.42 -18.84 -10.67
CA ASN A 188 -0.29 -19.75 -10.69
C ASN A 188 0.88 -19.06 -11.40
N ALA A 189 1.86 -18.57 -10.63
CA ALA A 189 3.08 -18.04 -11.20
C ALA A 189 3.77 -19.15 -11.98
N ARG A 190 3.89 -19.00 -13.31
CA ARG A 190 4.59 -19.95 -14.17
C ARG A 190 6.07 -20.10 -13.76
N ASP A 191 6.60 -19.10 -13.03
CA ASP A 191 7.91 -19.10 -12.37
C ASP A 191 7.85 -18.20 -11.11
N SER A 192 8.05 -18.79 -9.92
CA SER A 192 7.91 -18.13 -8.61
C SER A 192 9.09 -17.21 -8.23
N HIS A 193 9.47 -16.27 -9.09
CA HIS A 193 10.53 -15.29 -8.83
C HIS A 193 10.02 -13.87 -8.55
N VAL A 194 8.70 -13.67 -8.49
CA VAL A 194 8.12 -12.38 -8.11
C VAL A 194 8.01 -12.33 -6.58
N PRO A 195 8.80 -11.50 -5.89
CA PRO A 195 8.82 -11.47 -4.43
C PRO A 195 7.47 -11.12 -3.82
N VAL A 196 6.58 -10.42 -4.55
CA VAL A 196 5.26 -10.02 -4.06
C VAL A 196 4.24 -11.17 -4.08
N SER A 197 4.34 -12.11 -5.03
CA SER A 197 3.34 -13.18 -5.19
C SER A 197 3.50 -14.33 -4.18
N ILE A 198 4.71 -14.55 -3.66
CA ILE A 198 4.95 -15.54 -2.59
C ILE A 198 4.39 -15.07 -1.24
N ILE A 199 4.29 -13.75 -1.02
CA ILE A 199 3.94 -13.17 0.28
C ILE A 199 2.48 -13.41 0.66
N LEU A 200 1.55 -13.46 -0.30
CA LEU A 200 0.13 -13.68 -0.02
C LEU A 200 -0.31 -15.16 -0.03
N SER A 201 0.61 -16.08 -0.36
CA SER A 201 0.34 -17.53 -0.29
C SER A 201 0.45 -18.06 1.15
N CYS A 202 1.00 -17.26 2.07
CA CYS A 202 0.90 -17.51 3.51
C CYS A 202 -0.49 -17.11 4.03
N LYS A 203 -1.46 -17.99 3.75
CA LYS A 203 -2.59 -18.38 4.61
C LYS A 203 -3.15 -17.27 5.52
N VAL A 204 -4.17 -16.58 5.02
CA VAL A 204 -5.32 -16.17 5.86
C VAL A 204 -6.10 -17.43 6.22
#